data_AF-A0A6C0LA67-F1
#
_entry.id   AF-A0A6C0LA67-F1
#
_cell.length_a   1.000
_cell.length_b   1.000
_cell.length_c   1.000
_cell.angle_alpha   90.00
_cell.angle_beta   90.00
_cell.angle_gamma   90.00
#
_symmetry.space_group_name_H-M   'P 1'
#
loop_
_entity.id
_entity.type
_entity.pdbx_description
1 polymer ?
#
loop_
_entity_poly.entity_id
_entity_poly.type
_entity_poly.pdbx_seq_one_letter_code
_entity_poly.pdbx_strand_id
1 'polypeptide(L)'
;MKLISFDVGIKNMAYCIFDISGQLSITGWSVLNLLEEEPLTEICSQIIPGKTKKVLPKPCTKLAKYKKNGQCYCEKHTKNSTFIIPNKKNSMVSLKKLKVDELIKLGHSLFLFMDLVNLPKLKKDILDKLGEFYEKNSFELIVKKKTKNASEIDLITIGKNMKELLNASENFDELTHVVIENQISPIANRMKTIQGMLAQYFIMKNSDIHIDFVSSSNKLSQFGKGKQKTNVSSLTNTLITNPDYKQHKKDGLYYCNQILENNSCMTGWKDALKIKKADDLADCFLQGIWYLKNRNIITYADDLKIIFV
;
A
#
# COMPACT_ATOMS: atom_id res chain seq x y z
N MET A 1 -11.15 25.18 16.50
CA MET A 1 -11.33 23.72 16.73
C MET A 1 -10.39 22.97 15.81
N LYS A 2 -9.72 21.91 16.27
CA LYS A 2 -8.86 21.07 15.42
C LYS A 2 -9.41 19.64 15.38
N LEU A 3 -9.91 19.25 14.22
CA LEU A 3 -10.61 18.01 13.98
C LEU A 3 -9.77 17.10 13.09
N ILE A 4 -9.60 15.84 13.46
CA ILE A 4 -9.12 14.79 12.55
C ILE A 4 -10.26 13.83 12.23
N SER A 5 -10.38 13.42 10.96
CA SER A 5 -11.34 12.43 10.50
C SER A 5 -10.60 11.24 9.89
N PHE A 6 -10.92 10.02 10.34
CA PHE A 6 -10.30 8.77 9.91
C PHE A 6 -11.26 7.89 9.11
N ASP A 7 -10.77 7.40 7.97
CA ASP A 7 -11.25 6.18 7.32
C ASP A 7 -10.33 5.02 7.75
N VAL A 8 -10.91 4.03 8.41
CA VAL A 8 -10.16 3.02 9.17
C VAL A 8 -9.75 1.86 8.26
N GLY A 9 -8.43 1.64 8.17
CA GLY A 9 -7.86 0.50 7.44
C GLY A 9 -6.55 0.01 8.07
N ILE A 10 -6.03 -1.12 7.58
CA ILE A 10 -4.68 -1.60 7.96
C ILE A 10 -3.63 -1.04 6.99
N LYS A 11 -3.80 -1.33 5.69
CA LYS A 11 -2.84 -0.87 4.67
C LYS A 11 -3.05 0.59 4.28
N ASN A 12 -4.31 1.04 4.31
CA ASN A 12 -4.70 2.41 4.00
C ASN A 12 -5.57 2.97 5.13
N MET A 13 -4.96 3.38 6.24
CA MET A 13 -5.65 4.18 7.23
C MET A 13 -5.55 5.64 6.81
N ALA A 14 -6.59 6.14 6.15
CA ALA A 14 -6.60 7.51 5.64
C ALA A 14 -7.10 8.48 6.71
N TYR A 15 -6.52 9.67 6.76
CA TYR A 15 -6.96 10.72 7.68
C TYR A 15 -6.88 12.10 7.05
N CYS A 16 -7.80 12.98 7.45
CA CYS A 16 -7.80 14.39 7.08
C CYS A 16 -7.95 15.26 8.34
N ILE A 17 -7.08 16.26 8.50
CA ILE A 17 -7.05 17.20 9.62
C ILE A 17 -7.57 18.55 9.13
N PHE A 18 -8.56 19.06 9.85
CA PHE A 18 -9.19 20.34 9.64
C PHE A 18 -8.84 21.28 10.80
N ASP A 19 -8.34 22.47 10.47
CA ASP A 19 -8.28 23.60 11.39
C ASP A 19 -9.45 24.55 11.12
N ILE A 20 -10.22 24.78 12.18
CA ILE A 20 -11.47 25.53 12.20
C ILE A 20 -11.35 26.65 13.26
N SER A 21 -10.14 27.16 13.50
CA SER A 21 -9.90 28.28 14.43
C SER A 21 -10.06 29.64 13.73
N GLY A 22 -10.07 29.64 12.40
CA GLY A 22 -10.41 30.79 11.54
C GLY A 22 -11.16 30.29 10.32
N GLN A 23 -10.62 30.54 9.12
CA GLN A 23 -11.14 29.88 7.91
C GLN A 23 -10.87 28.38 7.95
N LEU A 24 -11.83 27.57 7.47
CA LEU A 24 -11.69 26.12 7.36
C LEU A 24 -10.53 25.81 6.42
N SER A 25 -9.51 25.15 6.95
CA SER A 25 -8.31 24.77 6.20
C SER A 25 -7.91 23.33 6.52
N ILE A 26 -7.24 22.69 5.56
CA ILE A 26 -6.69 21.35 5.74
C ILE A 26 -5.22 21.49 6.13
N THR A 27 -4.84 20.95 7.28
CA THR A 27 -3.47 21.01 7.82
C THR A 27 -2.71 19.69 7.70
N GLY A 28 -3.42 18.60 7.39
CA GLY A 28 -2.81 17.30 7.10
C GLY A 28 -3.80 16.38 6.40
N TRP A 29 -3.38 15.69 5.35
CA TRP A 29 -4.22 14.74 4.62
C TRP A 29 -3.35 13.66 3.99
N SER A 30 -3.39 12.47 4.56
CA SER A 30 -2.47 11.39 4.19
C SER A 30 -3.03 10.01 4.51
N VAL A 31 -2.25 8.99 4.16
CA VAL A 31 -2.55 7.59 4.40
C VAL A 31 -1.42 6.95 5.21
N LEU A 32 -1.79 6.30 6.32
CA LEU A 32 -0.89 5.49 7.11
C LEU A 32 -0.98 4.02 6.67
N ASN A 33 0.17 3.37 6.53
CA ASN A 33 0.27 1.93 6.30
C ASN A 33 0.76 1.26 7.58
N LEU A 34 -0.13 0.55 8.27
CA LEU A 34 0.19 -0.14 9.52
C LEU A 34 0.94 -1.47 9.32
N LEU A 35 1.22 -1.86 8.07
CA LEU A 35 2.10 -2.97 7.74
C LEU A 35 3.55 -2.47 7.72
N GLU A 36 4.50 -3.34 8.08
CA GLU A 36 5.95 -3.05 7.96
C GLU A 36 6.29 -2.49 6.56
N GLU A 37 7.34 -1.65 6.50
CA GLU A 37 7.80 -0.96 5.29
C GLU A 37 7.84 -1.88 4.07
N GLU A 38 7.32 -1.40 2.93
CA GLU A 38 7.44 -2.15 1.68
C GLU A 38 8.94 -2.43 1.44
N PRO A 39 9.35 -3.70 1.21
CA PRO A 39 10.75 -4.04 1.09
C PRO A 39 11.37 -3.19 -0.01
N LEU A 40 12.51 -2.56 0.31
CA LEU A 40 13.29 -1.73 -0.61
C LEU A 40 13.34 -2.40 -1.98
N THR A 41 12.68 -1.77 -2.96
CA THR A 41 12.71 -2.27 -4.33
C THR A 41 13.98 -1.76 -5.00
N GLU A 42 14.96 -2.65 -5.16
CA GLU A 42 16.20 -2.32 -5.87
C GLU A 42 15.90 -1.92 -7.33
N ILE A 43 16.53 -0.83 -7.78
CA ILE A 43 16.47 -0.36 -9.17
C ILE A 43 17.64 -0.98 -9.94
N CYS A 44 17.44 -1.26 -11.22
CA CYS A 44 18.47 -1.76 -12.12
C CYS A 44 19.62 -0.75 -12.24
N SER A 45 20.85 -1.19 -11.97
CA SER A 45 22.05 -0.35 -11.99
C SER A 45 22.66 -0.15 -13.39
N GLN A 46 22.08 -0.78 -14.41
CA GLN A 46 22.59 -0.74 -15.78
C GLN A 46 22.19 0.51 -16.56
N ILE A 47 22.97 0.85 -17.58
CA ILE A 47 22.72 1.98 -18.48
C ILE A 47 21.96 1.51 -19.73
N ILE A 48 20.98 2.31 -20.15
CA ILE A 48 20.31 2.17 -21.43
C ILE A 48 21.17 2.91 -22.48
N PRO A 49 21.77 2.20 -23.46
CA PRO A 49 22.57 2.85 -24.49
C PRO A 49 21.69 3.74 -25.37
N GLY A 50 22.26 4.86 -25.84
CA GLY A 50 21.60 5.73 -26.81
C GLY A 50 21.33 5.01 -28.12
N LYS A 51 20.13 5.17 -28.68
CA LYS A 51 19.75 4.54 -29.96
C LYS A 51 20.54 5.08 -31.16
N THR A 52 21.13 6.27 -31.02
CA THR A 52 21.99 6.92 -32.02
C THR A 52 23.14 7.62 -31.30
N LYS A 53 24.25 7.91 -32.02
CA LYS A 53 25.42 8.63 -31.47
C LYS A 53 25.10 10.00 -30.86
N LYS A 54 23.92 10.58 -31.17
CA LYS A 54 23.45 11.87 -30.64
C LYS A 54 22.67 11.75 -29.32
N VAL A 55 22.19 10.56 -28.96
CA VAL A 55 21.42 10.35 -27.73
C VAL A 55 22.37 9.84 -26.65
N LEU A 56 22.48 10.59 -25.56
CA LEU A 56 23.32 10.20 -24.44
C LEU A 56 22.76 8.95 -23.74
N PRO A 57 23.63 8.03 -23.26
CA PRO A 57 23.22 6.91 -22.44
C PRO A 57 22.54 7.40 -21.16
N LYS A 58 21.51 6.68 -20.70
CA LYS A 58 20.77 7.06 -19.48
C LYS A 58 20.66 5.91 -18.49
N PRO A 59 20.63 6.17 -17.17
CA PRO A 59 20.40 5.14 -16.17
C PRO A 59 19.07 4.40 -16.39
N CYS A 60 19.05 3.10 -16.12
CA CYS A 60 17.81 2.34 -16.11
C CYS A 60 16.97 2.70 -14.88
N THR A 61 15.68 2.97 -15.09
CA THR A 61 14.73 3.25 -14.01
C THR A 61 13.82 2.06 -13.69
N LYS A 62 14.12 0.88 -14.26
CA LYS A 62 13.30 -0.32 -14.05
C LYS A 62 13.69 -1.03 -12.78
N LEU A 63 12.71 -1.64 -12.13
CA LEU A 63 12.94 -2.51 -10.98
C LEU A 63 13.86 -3.68 -11.36
N ALA A 64 14.84 -3.94 -10.49
CA ALA A 64 15.71 -5.10 -10.59
C ALA A 64 14.93 -6.37 -10.20
N LYS A 65 15.25 -7.46 -10.88
CA LYS A 65 14.77 -8.81 -10.55
C LYS A 65 15.91 -9.75 -10.17
N TYR A 66 17.14 -9.38 -10.53
CA TYR A 66 18.32 -10.21 -10.42
C TYR A 66 19.48 -9.37 -9.88
N LYS A 67 20.40 -10.02 -9.16
CA LYS A 67 21.65 -9.42 -8.70
C LYS A 67 22.83 -10.31 -9.05
N LYS A 68 23.98 -9.70 -9.31
CA LYS A 68 25.25 -10.40 -9.53
C LYS A 68 26.41 -9.45 -9.28
N ASN A 69 27.44 -9.91 -8.56
CA ASN A 69 28.67 -9.16 -8.31
C ASN A 69 28.43 -7.72 -7.80
N GLY A 70 27.45 -7.54 -6.90
CA GLY A 70 27.09 -6.21 -6.36
C GLY A 70 26.30 -5.29 -7.31
N GLN A 71 25.91 -5.77 -8.49
CA GLN A 71 25.07 -5.02 -9.45
C GLN A 71 23.66 -5.63 -9.58
N CYS A 72 22.70 -4.77 -9.91
CA CYS A 72 21.27 -5.12 -9.98
C CYS A 72 20.75 -5.01 -11.42
N TYR A 73 19.99 -6.00 -11.86
CA TYR A 73 19.58 -6.16 -13.25
C TYR A 73 18.07 -6.31 -13.37
N CYS A 74 17.46 -5.53 -14.25
CA CYS A 74 16.11 -5.81 -14.73
C CYS A 74 16.13 -6.96 -15.74
N GLU A 75 14.97 -7.56 -16.00
CA GLU A 75 14.81 -8.69 -16.93
C GLU A 75 15.29 -8.42 -18.36
N LYS A 76 15.29 -7.16 -18.81
CA LYS A 76 15.84 -6.83 -20.14
C LYS A 76 17.36 -6.84 -20.14
N HIS A 77 17.99 -6.38 -19.05
CA HIS A 77 19.44 -6.26 -18.98
C HIS A 77 20.14 -7.59 -18.64
N THR A 78 19.42 -8.59 -18.12
CA THR A 78 19.97 -9.95 -18.00
C THR A 78 20.24 -10.60 -19.35
N LYS A 79 19.42 -10.31 -20.37
CA LYS A 79 19.57 -10.86 -21.73
C LYS A 79 20.82 -10.37 -22.47
N ASN A 80 21.34 -9.22 -22.08
CA ASN A 80 22.55 -8.63 -22.66
C ASN A 80 23.80 -8.99 -21.83
N SER A 81 23.66 -9.82 -20.81
CA SER A 81 24.78 -10.30 -19.99
C SER A 81 25.22 -11.70 -20.41
N THR A 82 26.42 -12.08 -19.99
CA THR A 82 26.95 -13.44 -20.14
C THR A 82 26.48 -14.41 -19.06
N PHE A 83 25.76 -13.93 -18.03
CA PHE A 83 25.35 -14.76 -16.90
C PHE A 83 24.07 -15.56 -17.20
N ILE A 84 24.00 -16.76 -16.64
CA ILE A 84 22.86 -17.66 -16.75
C ILE A 84 21.69 -17.11 -15.92
N ILE A 85 20.49 -17.07 -16.51
CA ILE A 85 19.27 -16.72 -15.78
C ILE A 85 18.82 -17.95 -14.97
N PRO A 86 18.70 -17.85 -13.63
CA PRO A 86 18.29 -18.96 -12.80
C PRO A 86 16.88 -19.42 -13.18
N ASN A 87 16.71 -20.72 -13.37
CA ASN A 87 15.43 -21.33 -13.70
C ASN A 87 15.22 -22.60 -12.84
N LYS A 88 13.99 -23.14 -12.85
CA LYS A 88 13.65 -24.31 -12.03
C LYS A 88 14.53 -25.53 -12.30
N LYS A 89 14.96 -25.74 -13.55
CA LYS A 89 15.77 -26.90 -13.95
C LYS A 89 17.20 -26.82 -13.40
N ASN A 90 17.76 -25.62 -13.35
CA ASN A 90 19.14 -25.35 -12.93
C ASN A 90 19.24 -25.06 -11.41
N SER A 91 18.16 -25.22 -10.65
CA SER A 91 18.18 -25.01 -9.20
C SER A 91 18.76 -26.21 -8.46
N MET A 92 19.48 -25.98 -7.36
CA MET A 92 20.04 -27.05 -6.53
C MET A 92 18.98 -28.05 -6.04
N VAL A 93 17.75 -27.60 -5.80
CA VAL A 93 16.62 -28.46 -5.43
C VAL A 93 16.30 -29.47 -6.54
N SER A 94 16.32 -29.03 -7.79
CA SER A 94 16.09 -29.91 -8.94
C SER A 94 17.29 -30.80 -9.24
N LEU A 95 18.51 -30.26 -9.15
CA LEU A 95 19.74 -31.02 -9.37
C LEU A 95 19.85 -32.20 -8.39
N LYS A 96 19.50 -32.00 -7.12
CA LYS A 96 19.49 -33.08 -6.11
C LYS A 96 18.59 -34.26 -6.47
N LYS A 97 17.52 -34.03 -7.25
CA LYS A 97 16.57 -35.06 -7.69
C LYS A 97 17.04 -35.88 -8.89
N LEU A 98 18.01 -35.38 -9.66
CA LEU A 98 18.53 -36.07 -10.85
C LEU A 98 19.36 -37.31 -10.46
N LYS A 99 19.39 -38.30 -11.36
CA LYS A 99 20.29 -39.46 -11.25
C LYS A 99 21.74 -39.05 -11.54
N VAL A 100 22.69 -39.84 -11.08
CA VAL A 100 24.14 -39.56 -11.27
C VAL A 100 24.47 -39.41 -12.76
N ASP A 101 23.99 -40.32 -13.61
CA ASP A 101 24.25 -40.26 -15.06
C ASP A 101 23.71 -38.99 -15.71
N GLU A 102 22.56 -38.48 -15.25
CA GLU A 102 21.98 -37.24 -15.75
C GLU A 102 22.79 -36.01 -15.31
N LEU A 103 23.33 -36.04 -14.09
CA LEU A 103 24.21 -34.99 -13.57
C LEU A 103 25.56 -34.96 -14.31
N ILE A 104 26.12 -36.13 -14.64
CA ILE A 104 27.35 -36.24 -15.44
C ILE A 104 27.11 -35.68 -16.85
N LYS A 105 26.02 -36.09 -17.51
CA LYS A 105 25.63 -35.55 -18.83
C LYS A 105 25.47 -34.02 -18.79
N LEU A 106 24.85 -33.50 -17.76
CA LEU A 106 24.72 -32.05 -17.56
C LEU A 106 26.09 -31.40 -17.39
N GLY A 107 26.97 -31.95 -16.55
CA GLY A 107 28.32 -31.41 -16.38
C GLY A 107 29.17 -31.45 -17.65
N HIS A 108 29.03 -32.47 -18.50
CA HIS A 108 29.65 -32.47 -19.83
C HIS A 108 29.12 -31.34 -20.72
N SER A 109 27.80 -31.10 -20.72
CA SER A 109 27.22 -29.99 -21.49
C SER A 109 27.67 -28.60 -21.00
N LEU A 110 28.14 -28.51 -19.76
CA LEU A 110 28.71 -27.32 -19.15
C LEU A 110 30.25 -27.31 -19.19
N PHE A 111 30.88 -28.28 -19.87
CA PHE A 111 32.32 -28.46 -19.98
C PHE A 111 33.07 -28.65 -18.64
N LEU A 112 32.39 -29.14 -17.60
CA LEU A 112 32.96 -29.31 -16.25
C LEU A 112 33.68 -30.65 -16.03
N PHE A 113 33.27 -31.70 -16.75
CA PHE A 113 33.80 -33.07 -16.56
C PHE A 113 34.44 -33.63 -17.84
N MET A 114 35.24 -32.83 -18.53
CA MET A 114 35.89 -33.24 -19.79
C MET A 114 37.01 -34.27 -19.59
N ASP A 115 37.59 -34.34 -18.39
CA ASP A 115 38.62 -35.31 -18.03
C ASP A 115 37.99 -36.56 -17.40
N LEU A 116 37.95 -37.63 -18.19
CA LEU A 116 37.37 -38.93 -17.79
C LEU A 116 38.15 -39.60 -16.66
N VAL A 117 39.42 -39.24 -16.45
CA VAL A 117 40.27 -39.83 -15.39
C VAL A 117 39.91 -39.25 -14.02
N ASN A 118 39.47 -37.98 -13.97
CA ASN A 118 39.19 -37.22 -12.75
C ASN A 118 37.68 -36.96 -12.53
N LEU A 119 36.84 -37.84 -13.08
CA LEU A 119 35.39 -37.74 -12.91
C LEU A 119 34.99 -37.93 -11.44
N PRO A 120 34.19 -37.03 -10.83
CA PRO A 120 33.76 -37.21 -9.45
C PRO A 120 32.90 -38.47 -9.32
N LYS A 121 33.26 -39.36 -8.38
CA LYS A 121 32.60 -40.66 -8.20
C LYS A 121 31.37 -40.58 -7.29
N LEU A 122 31.33 -39.61 -6.37
CA LEU A 122 30.21 -39.42 -5.47
C LEU A 122 29.24 -38.39 -6.03
N LYS A 123 27.93 -38.67 -5.90
CA LYS A 123 26.87 -37.72 -6.28
C LYS A 123 27.03 -36.35 -5.60
N LYS A 124 27.54 -36.34 -4.37
CA LYS A 124 27.82 -35.11 -3.61
C LYS A 124 28.82 -34.23 -4.35
N ASP A 125 29.97 -34.77 -4.72
CA ASP A 125 31.05 -34.03 -5.39
C ASP A 125 30.63 -33.49 -6.76
N ILE A 126 29.77 -34.23 -7.48
CA ILE A 126 29.16 -33.78 -8.74
C ILE A 126 28.25 -32.56 -8.49
N LEU A 127 27.41 -32.64 -7.45
CA LEU A 127 26.51 -31.55 -7.06
C LEU A 127 27.27 -30.32 -6.57
N ASP A 128 28.38 -30.51 -5.85
CA ASP A 128 29.21 -29.42 -5.35
C ASP A 128 29.86 -28.67 -6.53
N LYS A 129 30.48 -29.37 -7.49
CA LYS A 129 31.04 -28.75 -8.71
C LYS A 129 29.99 -28.04 -9.57
N LEU A 130 28.80 -28.63 -9.71
CA LEU A 130 27.69 -27.98 -10.42
C LEU A 130 27.18 -26.75 -9.65
N GLY A 131 27.13 -26.84 -8.33
CA GLY A 131 26.76 -25.74 -7.44
C GLY A 131 27.69 -24.54 -7.60
N GLU A 132 29.01 -24.77 -7.49
CA GLU A 132 30.04 -23.74 -7.69
C GLU A 132 29.94 -23.10 -9.07
N PHE A 133 29.74 -23.89 -10.13
CA PHE A 133 29.58 -23.37 -11.48
C PHE A 133 28.35 -22.45 -11.57
N TYR A 134 27.19 -22.89 -11.09
CA TYR A 134 25.98 -22.07 -11.18
C TYR A 134 26.03 -20.86 -10.26
N GLU A 135 26.63 -20.97 -9.08
CA GLU A 135 26.87 -19.83 -8.19
C GLU A 135 27.76 -18.78 -8.85
N LYS A 136 28.84 -19.20 -9.53
CA LYS A 136 29.75 -18.28 -10.23
C LYS A 136 29.14 -17.69 -11.50
N ASN A 137 28.41 -18.48 -12.27
CA ASN A 137 27.99 -18.10 -13.63
C ASN A 137 26.51 -17.71 -13.76
N SER A 138 25.70 -17.83 -12.71
CA SER A 138 24.28 -17.43 -12.75
C SER A 138 24.01 -16.14 -11.99
N PHE A 139 22.93 -15.47 -12.37
CA PHE A 139 22.31 -14.45 -11.54
C PHE A 139 21.70 -15.05 -10.28
N GLU A 140 21.66 -14.26 -9.21
CA GLU A 140 20.82 -14.52 -8.06
C GLU A 140 19.48 -13.81 -8.22
N LEU A 141 18.39 -14.51 -7.93
CA LEU A 141 17.07 -13.88 -7.93
C LEU A 141 16.95 -12.96 -6.72
N ILE A 142 16.51 -11.73 -6.92
CA ILE A 142 16.13 -10.84 -5.82
C ILE A 142 14.82 -11.38 -5.25
N VAL A 143 14.91 -12.12 -4.15
CA VAL A 143 13.74 -12.61 -3.43
C VAL A 143 13.16 -11.44 -2.67
N LYS A 144 12.09 -10.85 -3.22
CA LYS A 144 11.25 -9.96 -2.43
C LYS A 144 10.72 -10.76 -1.25
N LYS A 145 11.01 -10.36 -0.02
CA LYS A 145 10.24 -10.84 1.12
C LYS A 145 8.77 -10.60 0.75
N LYS A 146 7.94 -11.66 0.76
CA LYS A 146 6.51 -11.46 0.59
C LYS A 146 6.09 -10.46 1.66
N THR A 147 5.54 -9.33 1.25
CA THR A 147 4.88 -8.44 2.19
C THR A 147 3.76 -9.26 2.82
N LYS A 148 3.81 -9.40 4.15
CA LYS A 148 2.74 -10.08 4.87
C LYS A 148 1.45 -9.34 4.56
N ASN A 149 0.40 -10.08 4.21
CA ASN A 149 -0.90 -9.45 4.01
C ASN A 149 -1.48 -9.02 5.37
N ALA A 150 -2.47 -8.13 5.33
CA ALA A 150 -3.08 -7.58 6.54
C ALA A 150 -3.74 -8.63 7.44
N SER A 151 -4.08 -9.81 6.92
CA SER A 151 -4.60 -10.95 7.69
C SER A 151 -3.52 -11.77 8.39
N GLU A 152 -2.28 -11.74 7.90
CA GLU A 152 -1.14 -12.50 8.43
C GLU A 152 -0.43 -11.80 9.58
N ILE A 153 -0.58 -10.48 9.71
CA ILE A 153 0.00 -9.71 10.82
C ILE A 153 -0.95 -9.74 12.01
N ASP A 154 -0.40 -10.01 13.19
CA ASP A 154 -1.16 -10.01 14.44
C ASP A 154 -1.55 -8.58 14.86
N LEU A 155 -2.62 -8.47 15.64
CA LEU A 155 -3.15 -7.17 16.07
C LEU A 155 -2.21 -6.42 17.04
N ILE A 156 -1.32 -7.12 17.75
CA ILE A 156 -0.35 -6.49 18.65
C ILE A 156 0.68 -5.73 17.83
N THR A 157 1.22 -6.34 16.79
CA THR A 157 2.15 -5.71 15.84
C THR A 157 1.49 -4.52 15.15
N ILE A 158 0.23 -4.66 14.67
CA ILE A 158 -0.52 -3.56 14.08
C ILE A 158 -0.69 -2.40 15.08
N GLY A 159 -1.03 -2.69 16.35
CA GLY A 159 -1.18 -1.68 17.38
C GLY A 159 0.13 -0.94 17.71
N LYS A 160 1.27 -1.65 17.73
CA LYS A 160 2.60 -1.04 17.90
C LYS A 160 2.93 -0.10 16.73
N ASN A 161 2.76 -0.57 15.50
CA ASN A 161 3.01 0.23 14.30
C ASN A 161 2.12 1.48 14.26
N MET A 162 0.83 1.33 14.61
CA MET A 162 -0.10 2.45 14.72
C MET A 162 0.42 3.49 15.72
N LYS A 163 0.83 3.07 16.91
CA LYS A 163 1.37 3.98 17.93
C LYS A 163 2.60 4.73 17.42
N GLU A 164 3.54 4.04 16.78
CA GLU A 164 4.77 4.65 16.24
C GLU A 164 4.46 5.68 15.15
N LEU A 165 3.63 5.32 14.17
CA LEU A 165 3.24 6.19 13.07
C LEU A 165 2.47 7.43 13.53
N LEU A 166 1.53 7.25 14.47
CA LEU A 166 0.74 8.37 15.00
C LEU A 166 1.59 9.28 15.90
N ASN A 167 2.58 8.74 16.64
CA ASN A 167 3.51 9.56 17.42
C ASN A 167 4.49 10.35 16.55
N ALA A 168 4.85 9.81 15.38
CA ALA A 168 5.73 10.48 14.42
C ALA A 168 4.99 11.55 13.59
N SER A 169 3.65 11.57 13.61
CA SER A 169 2.85 12.51 12.84
C SER A 169 2.77 13.86 13.56
N GLU A 170 3.23 14.91 12.90
CA GLU A 170 3.12 16.28 13.39
C GLU A 170 1.64 16.72 13.48
N ASN A 171 1.35 17.65 14.39
CA ASN A 171 0.03 18.29 14.59
C ASN A 171 -1.04 17.44 15.30
N PHE A 172 -0.70 16.27 15.84
CA PHE A 172 -1.67 15.41 16.54
C PHE A 172 -1.90 15.85 17.99
N ASP A 173 -0.93 16.50 18.62
CA ASP A 173 -1.02 16.92 20.03
C ASP A 173 -2.02 18.07 20.26
N GLU A 174 -2.33 18.85 19.22
CA GLU A 174 -3.27 19.99 19.29
C GLU A 174 -4.71 19.61 18.90
N LEU A 175 -4.94 18.32 18.59
CA LEU A 175 -6.28 17.85 18.21
C LEU A 175 -7.23 17.95 19.40
N THR A 176 -8.44 18.44 19.11
CA THR A 176 -9.53 18.49 20.09
C THR A 176 -10.66 17.53 19.77
N HIS A 177 -10.80 17.14 18.50
CA HIS A 177 -11.85 16.24 18.03
C HIS A 177 -11.28 15.16 17.11
N VAL A 178 -11.75 13.93 17.28
CA VAL A 178 -11.37 12.76 16.49
C VAL A 178 -12.65 12.09 16.01
N VAL A 179 -12.88 12.11 14.71
CA VAL A 179 -13.99 11.40 14.07
C VAL A 179 -13.44 10.14 13.43
N ILE A 180 -14.04 8.99 13.75
CA ILE A 180 -13.56 7.69 13.28
C ILE A 180 -14.71 6.99 12.55
N GLU A 181 -14.45 6.46 11.35
CA GLU A 181 -15.44 5.63 10.65
C GLU A 181 -15.84 4.43 11.52
N ASN A 182 -17.16 4.26 11.70
CA ASN A 182 -17.72 3.17 12.49
C ASN A 182 -17.76 1.86 11.68
N GLN A 183 -17.02 0.86 12.15
CA GLN A 183 -16.91 -0.46 11.52
C GLN A 183 -18.02 -1.39 12.02
N ILE A 184 -19.21 -1.29 11.40
CA ILE A 184 -20.42 -2.06 11.74
C ILE A 184 -20.53 -3.32 10.86
N SER A 185 -19.79 -4.39 11.17
CA SER A 185 -20.09 -5.71 10.60
C SER A 185 -19.61 -6.84 11.52
N PRO A 186 -20.43 -7.88 11.78
CA PRO A 186 -20.02 -9.06 12.56
C PRO A 186 -18.82 -9.81 11.95
N ILE A 187 -18.56 -9.58 10.66
CA ILE A 187 -17.51 -10.21 9.87
C ILE A 187 -16.18 -9.43 9.99
N ALA A 188 -16.22 -8.16 10.44
CA ALA A 188 -15.08 -7.24 10.46
C ALA A 188 -14.49 -7.00 11.87
N ASN A 189 -14.48 -8.02 12.74
CA ASN A 189 -13.96 -7.89 14.12
C ASN A 189 -12.56 -7.29 14.20
N ARG A 190 -11.69 -7.57 13.21
CA ARG A 190 -10.35 -6.96 13.12
C ARG A 190 -10.42 -5.44 12.92
N MET A 191 -11.26 -4.94 12.00
CA MET A 191 -11.35 -3.50 11.76
C MET A 191 -12.00 -2.78 12.96
N LYS A 192 -13.00 -3.41 13.60
CA LYS A 192 -13.58 -2.90 14.84
C LYS A 192 -12.55 -2.83 15.98
N THR A 193 -11.63 -3.80 16.04
CA THR A 193 -10.52 -3.76 17.01
C THR A 193 -9.55 -2.62 16.71
N ILE A 194 -9.22 -2.38 15.44
CA ILE A 194 -8.35 -1.28 15.02
C ILE A 194 -9.00 0.08 15.29
N GLN A 195 -10.30 0.22 15.03
CA GLN A 195 -11.09 1.39 15.44
C GLN A 195 -10.98 1.62 16.95
N GLY A 196 -11.11 0.56 17.76
CA GLY A 196 -10.93 0.64 19.21
C GLY A 196 -9.51 1.03 19.64
N MET A 197 -8.48 0.47 19.00
CA MET A 197 -7.07 0.82 19.25
C MET A 197 -6.79 2.29 18.92
N LEU A 198 -7.33 2.78 17.80
CA LEU A 198 -7.20 4.17 17.38
C LEU A 198 -7.87 5.12 18.37
N ALA A 199 -9.10 4.82 18.79
CA ALA A 199 -9.80 5.60 19.82
C ALA A 199 -9.01 5.60 21.14
N GLN A 200 -8.55 4.43 21.59
CA GLN A 200 -7.76 4.28 22.81
C GLN A 200 -6.45 5.08 22.75
N TYR A 201 -5.77 5.12 21.59
CA TYR A 201 -4.56 5.93 21.41
C TYR A 201 -4.82 7.40 21.72
N PHE A 202 -5.90 7.98 21.17
CA PHE A 202 -6.23 9.38 21.41
C PHE A 202 -6.66 9.65 22.85
N ILE A 203 -7.43 8.74 23.47
CA ILE A 203 -7.79 8.84 24.90
C ILE A 203 -6.53 8.88 25.78
N MET A 204 -5.53 8.05 25.47
CA MET A 204 -4.26 8.04 26.22
C MET A 204 -3.41 9.29 25.99
N LYS A 205 -3.57 9.96 24.85
CA LYS A 205 -2.84 11.18 24.50
C LYS A 205 -3.43 12.42 25.15
N ASN A 206 -4.76 12.51 25.18
CA ASN A 206 -5.48 13.63 25.76
C ASN A 206 -6.81 13.11 26.35
N SER A 207 -6.98 13.21 27.66
CA SER A 207 -8.19 12.73 28.36
C SER A 207 -9.45 13.50 27.98
N ASP A 208 -9.30 14.73 27.51
CA ASP A 208 -10.40 15.63 27.18
C ASP A 208 -10.75 15.59 25.68
N ILE A 209 -10.12 14.70 24.91
CA ILE A 209 -10.36 14.57 23.48
C ILE A 209 -11.80 14.13 23.20
N HIS A 210 -12.47 14.81 22.26
CA HIS A 210 -13.80 14.39 21.82
C HIS A 210 -13.69 13.33 20.72
N ILE A 211 -14.28 12.15 20.92
CA ILE A 211 -14.26 11.06 19.93
C ILE A 211 -15.68 10.69 19.51
N ASP A 212 -15.93 10.71 18.20
CA ASP A 212 -17.20 10.30 17.60
C ASP A 212 -17.01 9.18 16.57
N PHE A 213 -17.81 8.12 16.69
CA PHE A 213 -17.89 7.08 15.67
C PHE A 213 -18.99 7.40 14.65
N VAL A 214 -18.60 7.64 13.41
CA VAL A 214 -19.52 8.11 12.36
C VAL A 214 -19.82 6.98 11.36
N SER A 215 -21.10 6.84 11.00
CA SER A 215 -21.52 5.87 9.99
C SER A 215 -20.90 6.19 8.63
N SER A 216 -20.29 5.19 7.98
CA SER A 216 -19.71 5.32 6.64
C SER A 216 -20.71 5.80 5.58
N SER A 217 -22.01 5.60 5.79
CA SER A 217 -23.06 6.09 4.89
C SER A 217 -23.19 7.61 4.83
N ASN A 218 -22.76 8.31 5.89
CA ASN A 218 -23.07 9.72 6.08
C ASN A 218 -22.31 10.64 5.12
N LYS A 219 -21.11 10.21 4.70
CA LYS A 219 -20.22 10.99 3.81
C LYS A 219 -20.87 11.39 2.49
N LEU A 220 -21.75 10.54 1.93
CA LEU A 220 -22.48 10.83 0.68
C LEU A 220 -23.93 11.26 0.90
N SER A 221 -24.57 10.86 2.01
CA SER A 221 -25.98 11.15 2.24
C SER A 221 -26.28 12.65 2.35
N GLN A 222 -25.27 13.47 2.62
CA GLN A 222 -25.39 14.93 2.69
C GLN A 222 -25.59 15.65 1.35
N PHE A 223 -25.37 14.97 0.23
CA PHE A 223 -25.50 15.54 -1.12
C PHE A 223 -26.80 15.15 -1.84
N GLY A 224 -27.59 14.24 -1.26
CA GLY A 224 -28.85 13.78 -1.84
C GLY A 224 -30.05 14.57 -1.31
N LYS A 225 -30.80 15.23 -2.19
CA LYS A 225 -32.18 15.66 -1.90
C LYS A 225 -33.08 14.42 -1.79
N GLY A 226 -33.53 14.07 -0.59
CA GLY A 226 -34.80 13.35 -0.37
C GLY A 226 -34.95 11.92 -0.92
N LYS A 227 -34.00 11.00 -0.70
CA LYS A 227 -34.36 9.57 -0.64
C LYS A 227 -34.51 9.16 0.82
N GLN A 228 -35.76 9.13 1.27
CA GLN A 228 -36.11 8.38 2.48
C GLN A 228 -35.50 6.99 2.38
N LYS A 229 -34.87 6.56 3.48
CA LYS A 229 -34.43 5.18 3.67
C LYS A 229 -35.63 4.27 3.43
N THR A 230 -35.69 3.59 2.29
CA THR A 230 -36.43 2.34 2.23
C THR A 230 -35.63 1.36 3.08
N ASN A 231 -36.08 1.19 4.33
CA ASN A 231 -35.69 0.06 5.15
C ASN A 231 -36.11 -1.22 4.42
N VAL A 232 -35.23 -1.75 3.57
CA VAL A 232 -35.29 -3.15 3.15
C VAL A 232 -34.10 -3.84 3.80
N SER A 233 -34.30 -4.13 5.08
CA SER A 233 -33.61 -5.19 5.79
C SER A 233 -33.99 -6.52 5.14
N SER A 234 -33.23 -6.93 4.11
CA SER A 234 -33.22 -8.33 3.67
C SER A 234 -31.88 -8.93 4.06
N LEU A 235 -31.93 -9.67 5.17
CA LEU A 235 -30.95 -10.65 5.59
C LEU A 235 -30.81 -11.71 4.49
N THR A 236 -29.86 -11.52 3.57
CA THR A 236 -29.34 -12.62 2.76
C THR A 236 -27.82 -12.50 2.67
N ASN A 237 -27.15 -13.42 3.37
CA ASN A 237 -25.70 -13.63 3.36
C ASN A 237 -25.24 -14.16 1.98
N THR A 238 -25.26 -13.32 0.97
CA THR A 238 -24.69 -13.64 -0.34
C THR A 238 -23.90 -12.45 -0.86
N LEU A 239 -22.67 -12.72 -1.28
CA LEU A 239 -21.71 -11.77 -1.86
C LEU A 239 -22.23 -11.23 -3.20
N ILE A 240 -23.23 -10.35 -3.15
CA ILE A 240 -23.65 -9.54 -4.28
C ILE A 240 -22.84 -8.25 -4.18
N THR A 241 -21.85 -8.08 -5.04
CA THR A 241 -21.23 -6.77 -5.26
C THR A 241 -22.33 -5.81 -5.71
N ASN A 242 -22.81 -5.00 -4.76
CA ASN A 242 -23.84 -4.01 -5.01
C ASN A 242 -23.37 -3.10 -6.17
N PRO A 243 -24.11 -3.01 -7.30
CA PRO A 243 -23.69 -2.19 -8.45
C PRO A 243 -23.39 -0.73 -8.06
N ASP A 244 -24.05 -0.25 -7.00
CA ASP A 244 -23.86 1.07 -6.41
C ASP A 244 -22.51 1.27 -5.72
N TYR A 245 -21.78 0.21 -5.33
CA TYR A 245 -20.50 0.37 -4.61
C TYR A 245 -19.41 1.04 -5.46
N LYS A 246 -19.32 0.66 -6.75
CA LYS A 246 -18.38 1.31 -7.68
C LYS A 246 -18.80 2.76 -7.95
N GLN A 247 -20.11 3.02 -7.97
CA GLN A 247 -20.64 4.36 -8.18
C GLN A 247 -20.36 5.25 -6.97
N HIS A 248 -20.59 4.77 -5.74
CA HIS A 248 -20.28 5.50 -4.51
C HIS A 248 -18.81 5.93 -4.41
N LYS A 249 -17.86 5.09 -4.84
CA LYS A 249 -16.44 5.49 -4.91
C LYS A 249 -16.20 6.64 -5.88
N LYS A 250 -16.87 6.62 -7.03
CA LYS A 250 -16.79 7.71 -8.01
C LYS A 250 -17.46 8.97 -7.48
N ASP A 251 -18.62 8.84 -6.84
CA ASP A 251 -19.37 9.95 -6.26
C ASP A 251 -18.56 10.63 -5.14
N GLY A 252 -17.92 9.85 -4.26
CA GLY A 252 -17.05 10.39 -3.20
C GLY A 252 -15.90 11.21 -3.77
N LEU A 253 -15.20 10.69 -4.77
CA LEU A 253 -14.15 11.44 -5.47
C LEU A 253 -14.70 12.68 -6.18
N TYR A 254 -15.88 12.58 -6.78
CA TYR A 254 -16.53 13.71 -7.46
C TYR A 254 -16.84 14.84 -6.48
N TYR A 255 -17.57 14.57 -5.39
CA TYR A 255 -17.93 15.59 -4.41
C TYR A 255 -16.71 16.16 -3.68
N CYS A 256 -15.73 15.31 -3.36
CA CYS A 256 -14.47 15.77 -2.79
C CYS A 256 -13.77 16.78 -3.71
N ASN A 257 -13.60 16.46 -5.00
CA ASN A 257 -12.99 17.38 -5.96
C ASN A 257 -13.78 18.69 -6.13
N GLN A 258 -15.12 18.63 -6.20
CA GLN A 258 -15.95 19.82 -6.31
C GLN A 258 -15.79 20.75 -5.10
N ILE A 259 -15.77 20.20 -3.89
CA ILE A 259 -15.53 21.00 -2.67
C ILE A 259 -14.12 21.60 -2.70
N LEU A 260 -13.08 20.84 -3.08
CA LEU A 260 -11.71 21.38 -3.19
C LEU A 260 -11.60 22.50 -4.24
N GLU A 261 -12.39 22.44 -5.30
CA GLU A 261 -12.42 23.42 -6.39
C GLU A 261 -13.08 24.73 -5.99
N ASN A 262 -14.22 24.63 -5.31
CA ASN A 262 -15.04 25.79 -4.99
C ASN A 262 -14.61 26.49 -3.69
N ASN A 263 -13.60 25.94 -3.00
CA ASN A 263 -13.02 26.50 -1.77
C ASN A 263 -11.52 26.76 -1.98
N SER A 264 -11.16 28.00 -2.33
CA SER A 264 -9.79 28.40 -2.72
C SER A 264 -8.72 28.01 -1.69
N CYS A 265 -9.04 28.07 -0.39
CA CYS A 265 -8.17 27.67 0.72
C CYS A 265 -7.77 26.18 0.73
N MET A 266 -8.46 25.34 -0.06
CA MET A 266 -8.21 23.88 -0.10
C MET A 266 -7.61 23.41 -1.44
N THR A 267 -7.51 24.29 -2.44
CA THR A 267 -7.06 23.93 -3.80
C THR A 267 -5.65 23.32 -3.84
N GLY A 268 -4.78 23.70 -2.90
CA GLY A 268 -3.43 23.13 -2.77
C GLY A 268 -3.41 21.62 -2.48
N TRP A 269 -4.51 21.06 -2.00
CA TRP A 269 -4.63 19.64 -1.65
C TRP A 269 -5.12 18.74 -2.78
N LYS A 270 -5.42 19.29 -3.97
CA LYS A 270 -5.85 18.48 -5.13
C LYS A 270 -4.85 17.37 -5.49
N ASP A 271 -3.56 17.64 -5.32
CA ASP A 271 -2.50 16.69 -5.64
C ASP A 271 -2.48 15.49 -4.68
N ALA A 272 -3.04 15.61 -3.47
CA ALA A 272 -3.16 14.49 -2.54
C ALA A 272 -4.05 13.36 -3.11
N LEU A 273 -4.99 13.68 -4.00
CA LEU A 273 -5.85 12.69 -4.66
C LEU A 273 -5.16 11.99 -5.85
N LYS A 274 -3.91 12.31 -6.20
CA LYS A 274 -3.15 11.66 -7.29
C LYS A 274 -2.47 10.35 -6.85
N ILE A 275 -3.16 9.56 -6.01
CA ILE A 275 -2.68 8.27 -5.52
C ILE A 275 -3.62 7.13 -5.93
N LYS A 276 -3.12 5.88 -5.89
CA LYS A 276 -3.91 4.70 -6.31
C LYS A 276 -5.19 4.51 -5.50
N LYS A 277 -5.20 4.95 -4.24
CA LYS A 277 -6.29 4.76 -3.27
C LYS A 277 -6.87 6.10 -2.80
N ALA A 278 -7.07 7.00 -3.77
CA ALA A 278 -7.64 8.32 -3.52
C ALA A 278 -9.08 8.24 -2.97
N ASP A 279 -9.77 7.11 -3.15
CA ASP A 279 -11.08 6.85 -2.57
C ASP A 279 -11.06 6.91 -1.04
N ASP A 280 -10.04 6.30 -0.40
CA ASP A 280 -9.92 6.27 1.06
C ASP A 280 -9.65 7.70 1.62
N LEU A 281 -8.91 8.54 0.88
CA LEU A 281 -8.66 9.95 1.23
C LEU A 281 -9.93 10.81 1.07
N ALA A 282 -10.68 10.62 -0.02
CA ALA A 282 -11.92 11.34 -0.23
C ALA A 282 -12.96 11.00 0.86
N ASP A 283 -13.01 9.73 1.28
CA ASP A 283 -13.93 9.27 2.30
C ASP A 283 -13.67 9.92 3.66
N CYS A 284 -12.41 9.96 4.12
CA CYS A 284 -12.07 10.60 5.39
C CYS A 284 -12.31 12.13 5.36
N PHE A 285 -12.05 12.78 4.22
CA PHE A 285 -12.35 14.20 4.02
C PHE A 285 -13.86 14.47 4.09
N LEU A 286 -14.66 13.77 3.29
CA LEU A 286 -16.11 13.97 3.24
C LEU A 286 -16.80 13.64 4.56
N GLN A 287 -16.28 12.66 5.32
CA GLN A 287 -16.72 12.36 6.67
C GLN A 287 -16.48 13.54 7.63
N GLY A 288 -15.32 14.20 7.53
CA GLY A 288 -15.02 15.40 8.31
C GLY A 288 -15.95 16.57 7.96
N ILE A 289 -16.16 16.82 6.67
CA ILE A 289 -17.12 17.83 6.19
C ILE A 289 -18.55 17.53 6.68
N TRP A 290 -18.98 16.27 6.59
CA TRP A 290 -20.28 15.85 7.11
C TRP A 290 -20.41 16.14 8.59
N TYR A 291 -19.39 15.79 9.37
CA TYR A 291 -19.38 16.00 10.81
C TYR A 291 -19.55 17.47 11.17
N LEU A 292 -18.76 18.35 10.54
CA LEU A 292 -18.83 19.79 10.76
C LEU A 292 -20.19 20.36 10.39
N LYS A 293 -20.77 19.92 9.27
CA LYS A 293 -22.12 20.31 8.86
C LYS A 293 -23.18 19.84 9.86
N ASN A 294 -23.09 18.58 10.29
CA ASN A 294 -24.05 17.98 11.22
C ASN A 294 -24.00 18.63 12.62
N ARG A 295 -22.86 19.20 13.01
CA ARG A 295 -22.70 20.00 14.23
C ARG A 295 -23.04 21.48 14.05
N ASN A 296 -23.56 21.89 12.89
CA ASN A 296 -23.88 23.28 12.54
C ASN A 296 -22.67 24.23 12.68
N ILE A 297 -21.45 23.74 12.40
CA ILE A 297 -20.24 24.58 12.39
C ILE A 297 -20.05 25.19 11.01
N ILE A 298 -20.43 24.43 9.98
CA ILE A 298 -20.41 24.87 8.59
C ILE A 298 -21.74 24.56 7.91
N THR A 299 -21.99 25.27 6.82
CA THR A 299 -22.93 24.91 5.78
C THR A 299 -22.23 25.02 4.44
N TYR A 300 -22.89 24.59 3.35
CA TYR A 300 -22.40 24.87 2.01
C TYR A 300 -23.54 25.30 1.10
N ALA A 301 -23.23 26.21 0.19
CA ALA A 301 -24.16 26.68 -0.84
C ALA A 301 -24.41 25.60 -1.90
N ASP A 302 -25.30 25.87 -2.85
CA ASP A 302 -25.65 24.93 -3.93
C ASP A 302 -24.43 24.54 -4.80
N ASP A 303 -23.43 25.41 -4.88
CA ASP A 303 -22.15 25.17 -5.54
C ASP A 303 -21.12 24.45 -4.66
N LEU A 304 -21.51 23.97 -3.46
CA LEU A 304 -20.64 23.32 -2.49
C LEU A 304 -19.52 24.22 -1.91
N LYS A 305 -19.64 25.54 -2.05
CA LYS A 305 -18.80 26.50 -1.33
C LYS A 305 -19.15 26.49 0.15
N ILE A 306 -18.15 26.33 1.01
CA ILE A 306 -18.31 26.21 2.45
C ILE A 306 -18.45 27.60 3.07
N ILE A 307 -19.40 27.72 4.00
CA ILE A 307 -19.73 28.94 4.75
C ILE A 307 -19.77 28.58 6.23
N PHE A 308 -19.18 29.41 7.08
CA PHE A 308 -19.29 29.28 8.53
C PHE A 308 -20.69 29.68 8.99
N VAL A 309 -21.22 28.91 9.95
CA VAL A 309 -22.50 29.18 10.59
C VAL A 309 -22.27 29.95 11.89
#